data_AF-A0A0B4CYB7-F1
#
_entry.id   AF-A0A0B4CYB7-F1
#
_cell.length_a   1.000
_cell.length_b   1.000
_cell.length_c   1.000
_cell.angle_alpha   90.00
_cell.angle_beta   90.00
_cell.angle_gamma   90.00
#
_symmetry.space_group_name_H-M   'P 1'
#
loop_
_entity.id
_entity.type
_entity.pdbx_description
1 polymer ?
#
loop_
_entity_poly.entity_id
_entity_poly.type
_entity_poly.pdbx_seq_one_letter_code
_entity_poly.pdbx_strand_id
1 'polypeptide(L)' 'MNTKRIGNIIVATLALTPIILFIDINFYDDGGLTSSRFNEVLGWSLIRALVISMAVHIANYYRTRENSRSN' A
#
# COMPACT_ATOMS: atom_id res chain seq x y z
N MET A 1 0.20 -7.67 -18.88
CA MET A 1 -0.51 -7.13 -17.71
C MET A 1 -1.32 -5.92 -18.17
N ASN A 2 -2.64 -5.87 -17.95
CA ASN A 2 -3.50 -4.79 -18.46
C ASN A 2 -3.18 -3.45 -17.77
N THR A 3 -3.02 -2.35 -18.50
CA THR A 3 -2.65 -1.02 -17.96
C THR A 3 -3.66 -0.52 -16.93
N LYS A 4 -4.95 -0.83 -17.12
CA LYS A 4 -6.01 -0.55 -16.11
C LYS A 4 -5.73 -1.23 -14.76
N ARG A 5 -5.17 -2.44 -14.81
CA ARG A 5 -4.86 -3.26 -13.63
C ARG A 5 -3.70 -2.64 -12.83
N ILE A 6 -2.70 -2.10 -13.52
CA ILE A 6 -1.57 -1.39 -12.91
C ILE A 6 -2.03 -0.06 -12.32
N GLY A 7 -2.87 0.69 -13.05
CA GLY A 7 -3.46 1.94 -12.56
C GLY A 7 -4.20 1.76 -11.24
N ASN A 8 -5.03 0.72 -11.11
CA ASN A 8 -5.74 0.44 -9.85
C ASN A 8 -4.79 0.14 -8.68
N ILE A 9 -3.70 -0.60 -8.92
CA ILE A 9 -2.70 -0.89 -7.88
C ILE A 9 -2.04 0.40 -7.41
N ILE A 10 -1.68 1.28 -8.35
CA ILE A 10 -1.04 2.58 -8.05
C ILE A 10 -2.01 3.48 -7.27
N VAL A 11 -3.27 3.59 -7.70
CA VAL A 11 -4.28 4.41 -7.00
C VAL A 11 -4.51 3.90 -5.59
N ALA A 12 -4.69 2.59 -5.41
CA ALA A 12 -4.85 1.99 -4.09
C ALA A 12 -3.60 2.18 -3.21
N THR A 13 -2.40 2.12 -3.80
CA THR A 13 -1.14 2.42 -3.11
C THR A 13 -1.15 3.85 -2.60
N LEU A 14 -1.39 4.84 -3.47
CA LEU A 14 -1.39 6.26 -3.11
C LEU A 14 -2.44 6.59 -2.05
N ALA A 15 -3.61 5.92 -2.09
CA ALA A 15 -4.64 6.09 -1.08
C ALA A 15 -4.25 5.52 0.30
N LEU A 16 -3.48 4.42 0.33
CA LEU A 16 -3.01 3.77 1.57
C LEU A 16 -1.80 4.46 2.18
N THR A 17 -0.93 5.08 1.36
CA THR A 17 0.27 5.79 1.82
C THR A 17 0.02 6.76 2.98
N PRO A 18 -0.95 7.70 2.93
CA PRO A 18 -1.17 8.65 4.05
C PRO A 18 -1.66 7.95 5.33
N ILE A 19 -2.40 6.85 5.22
CA ILE A 19 -2.87 6.08 6.38
C ILE A 19 -1.68 5.41 7.07
N ILE A 20 -0.83 4.73 6.29
CA ILE A 20 0.37 4.06 6.81
C ILE A 20 1.35 5.10 7.36
N LEU A 21 1.52 6.22 6.67
CA LEU A 21 2.36 7.32 7.11
C LEU A 21 1.89 7.90 8.45
N PHE A 22 0.58 8.11 8.62
CA PHE A 22 0.03 8.58 9.87
C PHE A 22 0.33 7.59 11.00
N ILE A 23 0.13 6.30 10.78
CA ILE A 23 0.49 5.25 11.75
C ILE A 23 1.98 5.33 12.08
N ASP A 24 2.85 5.34 11.06
CA ASP A 24 4.30 5.36 11.24
C ASP A 24 4.75 6.59 12.05
N ILE A 25 4.24 7.78 11.75
CA ILE A 25 4.59 9.02 12.48
C ILE A 25 4.16 8.93 13.95
N ASN A 26 2.97 8.39 14.25
CA ASN A 26 2.52 8.22 15.64
C ASN A 26 3.36 7.21 16.43
N PHE A 27 4.09 6.32 15.76
CA PHE A 27 5.06 5.41 16.39
C PHE A 27 6.47 6.00 16.48
N TYR A 28 6.75 7.13 15.83
CA TYR A 28 8.00 7.87 16.01
C TYR A 28 7.88 8.74 17.26
N ASP A 29 8.55 8.31 18.33
CA ASP A 29 8.66 9.05 19.59
C ASP A 29 9.18 10.48 19.33
N ASP A 30 8.50 11.48 19.93
CA ASP A 30 8.43 12.90 19.52
C ASP A 30 9.78 13.65 19.40
N GLY A 31 10.91 13.04 19.81
CA GLY A 31 12.23 13.67 19.79
C GLY A 31 13.01 13.54 18.48
N GLY A 32 12.55 12.74 17.50
CA GLY A 32 13.39 12.27 16.38
C GLY A 32 12.96 12.66 14.96
N LEU A 33 11.88 13.40 14.77
CA LEU A 33 11.30 13.65 13.44
C LEU A 33 11.98 14.85 12.73
N THR A 34 13.14 14.62 12.12
CA THR A 34 13.80 15.61 11.23
C THR A 34 13.29 15.47 9.78
N SER A 35 13.44 16.50 8.96
CA SER A 35 13.00 16.46 7.54
C SER A 35 13.61 15.30 6.74
N SER A 36 14.83 14.89 7.05
CA SER A 36 15.48 13.71 6.43
C SER A 36 14.80 12.41 6.85
N ARG A 37 14.45 12.28 8.13
CA ARG A 37 13.74 11.10 8.65
C ARG A 37 12.28 11.06 8.17
N PHE A 38 11.63 12.21 8.03
CA PHE A 38 10.29 12.28 7.46
C PHE A 38 10.24 11.71 6.03
N ASN A 39 11.20 12.08 5.17
CA ASN A 39 11.28 11.54 3.81
C ASN A 39 11.53 10.04 3.79
N GLU A 40 12.36 9.54 4.71
CA GLU A 40 12.62 8.11 4.88
C GLU A 40 11.34 7.37 5.29
N VAL A 41 10.63 7.89 6.30
CA VAL A 41 9.35 7.33 6.75
C VAL A 41 8.32 7.34 5.62
N LEU A 42 8.16 8.47 4.91
CA LEU A 42 7.27 8.58 3.76
C LEU A 42 7.59 7.54 2.67
N GLY A 43 8.87 7.35 2.37
CA GLY A 43 9.32 6.33 1.43
C GLY A 43 8.93 4.91 1.87
N TRP A 44 9.16 4.58 3.14
CA TRP A 44 8.78 3.28 3.71
C TRP A 44 7.27 3.06 3.78
N SER A 45 6.49 4.10 4.07
CA SER A 45 5.03 4.03 4.06
C SER A 45 4.51 3.79 2.64
N LEU A 46 5.12 4.41 1.62
CA LEU A 46 4.78 4.19 0.21
C LEU A 46 5.10 2.74 -0.24
N ILE A 47 6.28 2.22 0.12
CA ILE A 47 6.66 0.84 -0.19
C ILE A 47 5.68 -0.15 0.47
N ARG A 48 5.33 0.06 1.74
CA ARG A 48 4.36 -0.79 2.45
C ARG A 48 2.97 -0.73 1.82
N ALA A 49 2.50 0.47 1.47
CA ALA A 49 1.23 0.65 0.77
C ALA A 49 1.21 -0.11 -0.57
N LEU A 50 2.32 -0.10 -1.31
CA LEU A 50 2.45 -0.80 -2.59
C LEU A 50 2.35 -2.32 -2.40
N VAL A 51 3.09 -2.85 -1.43
CA VAL A 51 3.08 -4.29 -1.12
C VAL A 51 1.68 -4.74 -0.72
N ILE A 52 0.98 -3.99 0.14
CA ILE A 52 -0.40 -4.29 0.54
C ILE A 52 -1.34 -4.26 -0.67
N SER A 53 -1.25 -3.22 -1.50
CA SER A 53 -2.07 -3.08 -2.71
C SER A 53 -1.87 -4.27 -3.67
N MET A 54 -0.62 -4.68 -3.89
CA MET A 54 -0.30 -5.86 -4.69
C MET A 54 -0.85 -7.16 -4.08
N ALA A 55 -0.72 -7.34 -2.76
CA ALA A 55 -1.21 -8.53 -2.06
C ALA A 55 -2.73 -8.66 -2.15
N VAL A 56 -3.47 -7.58 -1.86
CA VAL A 56 -4.94 -7.53 -2.00
C VAL A 56 -5.37 -7.86 -3.42
N HIS A 57 -4.65 -7.31 -4.40
CA HIS A 57 -4.94 -7.54 -5.80
C HIS A 57 -4.71 -8.99 -6.24
N ILE A 58 -3.65 -9.63 -5.74
CA ILE A 58 -3.38 -11.06 -5.97
C ILE A 58 -4.48 -11.91 -5.30
N ALA A 59 -4.82 -11.62 -4.04
CA ALA A 59 -5.88 -12.32 -3.32
C ALA A 59 -7.23 -12.24 -4.04
N ASN A 60 -7.61 -11.05 -4.51
CA ASN A 60 -8.84 -10.85 -5.27
C ASN A 60 -8.85 -11.61 -6.60
N TYR A 61 -7.70 -11.71 -7.28
CA TYR A 61 -7.58 -12.49 -8.50
C TYR A 61 -7.86 -13.99 -8.25
N TYR A 62 -7.27 -14.57 -7.19
CA TYR A 62 -7.51 -15.97 -6.85
C TYR A 62 -8.94 -16.21 -6.36
N ARG A 63 -9.47 -15.35 -5.48
CA ARG A 63 -10.87 -15.44 -4.99
C ARG A 63 -11.88 -15.41 -6.14
N THR A 64 -11.68 -14.52 -7.11
CA THR A 64 -12.57 -14.44 -8.29
C THR A 64 -12.50 -15.71 -9.11
N ARG A 65 -11.28 -16.23 -9.34
CA ARG A 65 -11.06 -17.44 -10.13
C ARG A 65 -11.64 -18.70 -9.46
N GLU A 66 -11.60 -18.76 -8.13
CA GLU A 66 -12.21 -19.84 -7.34
C GLU A 66 -13.75 -19.79 -7.43
N ASN A 67 -14.34 -18.62 -7.24
CA ASN A 67 -15.79 -18.44 -7.36
C ASN A 67 -16.31 -18.79 -8.77
N SER A 68 -15.55 -18.51 -9.83
CA SER A 68 -15.92 -18.90 -11.20
C SER A 68 -15.82 -20.40 -11.49
N ARG A 69 -15.15 -21.19 -10.64
CA ARG A 69 -15.08 -22.66 -10.76
C ARG A 69 -16.18 -23.37 -9.98
N SER A 70 -16.84 -22.68 -9.05
CA SER A 70 -17.89 -23.22 -8.20
C SER A 70 -19.30 -23.09 -8.79
N ASN A 71 -19.45 -22.39 -9.92
CA ASN A 71 -20.68 -22.25 -10.70
C ASN A 71 -20.59 -23.06 -11.99
#